data_AF-A0A8H5GE50-F1
#
_entry.id   AF-A0A8H5GE50-F1
#
_cell.length_a   1.000
_cell.length_b   1.000
_cell.length_c   1.000
_cell.angle_alpha   90.00
_cell.angle_beta   90.00
_cell.angle_gamma   90.00
#
_symmetry.space_group_name_H-M   'P 1'
#
loop_
_entity.id
_entity.type
_entity.pdbx_description
1 polymer ?
#
loop_
_entity_poly.entity_id
_entity_poly.type
_entity_poly.pdbx_seq_one_letter_code
_entity_poly.pdbx_strand_id
1 'polypeptide(L)'
;MKSWIIVTHVLMATVFHSVVGDTVMSSSLVIQNDDPLVHFHGRWDESPGTWWAGSGFKLHVQNLKTMSINLGPHTTAPLASVGVSLDYDSFTTINVSQGLNNIVGPTALNIEQTEGKSTSVVRLNVEGWQNNRINLESVLLNSDAKLLPYTPLKLAFQFVGDSLSAGQFLPEGVDQAWPFLTGERFRAEHNVNAQPGAALTTDTEQTEDTGYFYTTDHNFTTPWDFQRDQPPPTHVVIHIGANDAAQNVSDTEFVQVYTNFLIRLRNLYPHQPVFVFTPWGWPSADGSISQYYQGQYQIIVEQRHKAGDEQVFLVNTTGWVTWEDVFPE
;
A
#
# COMPACT_ATOMS: atom_id res chain seq x y z
N MET A 1 -42.57 -80.87 -26.80
CA MET A 1 -41.62 -80.36 -27.81
C MET A 1 -41.39 -78.89 -27.50
N LYS A 2 -40.14 -78.51 -27.21
CA LYS A 2 -39.75 -77.13 -26.90
C LYS A 2 -39.74 -76.33 -28.20
N SER A 3 -40.37 -75.16 -28.23
CA SER A 3 -40.17 -74.15 -29.28
C SER A 3 -39.80 -72.85 -28.60
N TRP A 4 -38.63 -72.34 -28.98
CA TRP A 4 -38.07 -71.05 -28.60
C TRP A 4 -38.59 -70.00 -29.59
N ILE A 5 -39.01 -68.83 -29.10
CA ILE A 5 -39.10 -67.61 -29.91
C ILE A 5 -38.38 -66.48 -29.18
N ILE A 6 -37.54 -65.83 -29.97
CA ILE A 6 -36.49 -64.85 -29.70
C ILE A 6 -37.12 -63.49 -29.41
N VAL A 7 -36.69 -62.82 -28.32
CA VAL A 7 -36.99 -61.41 -28.05
C VAL A 7 -35.89 -60.55 -28.66
N THR A 8 -36.23 -59.82 -29.72
CA THR A 8 -35.35 -58.85 -30.37
C THR A 8 -35.33 -57.56 -29.54
N HIS A 9 -34.20 -57.23 -28.92
CA HIS A 9 -33.99 -55.91 -28.30
C HIS A 9 -33.67 -54.89 -29.39
N VAL A 10 -34.53 -53.89 -29.55
CA VAL A 10 -34.23 -52.68 -30.33
C VAL A 10 -33.40 -51.76 -29.44
N LEU A 11 -32.10 -51.66 -29.71
CA LEU A 11 -31.26 -50.58 -29.15
C LEU A 11 -31.64 -49.27 -29.86
N MET A 12 -32.33 -48.37 -29.16
CA MET A 12 -32.36 -46.96 -29.55
C MET A 12 -30.98 -46.36 -29.28
N ALA A 13 -30.24 -46.06 -30.35
CA ALA A 13 -29.04 -45.24 -30.27
C ALA A 13 -29.47 -43.78 -30.06
N THR A 14 -29.38 -43.31 -28.81
CA THR A 14 -29.50 -41.89 -28.49
C THR A 14 -28.27 -41.18 -29.04
N VAL A 15 -28.41 -40.46 -30.15
CA VAL A 15 -27.37 -39.56 -30.66
C VAL A 15 -27.32 -38.35 -29.73
N PHE A 16 -26.39 -38.38 -28.77
CA PHE A 16 -25.97 -37.17 -28.07
C PHE A 16 -25.31 -36.25 -29.09
N HIS A 17 -26.03 -35.23 -29.55
CA HIS A 17 -25.40 -34.08 -30.16
C HIS A 17 -24.63 -33.36 -29.05
N SER A 18 -23.31 -33.54 -29.04
CA SER A 18 -22.42 -32.66 -28.30
C SER A 18 -22.58 -31.26 -28.91
N VAL A 19 -23.38 -30.43 -28.29
CA VAL A 19 -23.25 -28.98 -28.44
C VAL A 19 -21.89 -28.66 -27.83
N VAL A 20 -20.86 -28.61 -28.68
CA VAL A 20 -19.64 -27.88 -28.37
C VAL A 20 -20.13 -26.44 -28.30
N GLY A 21 -20.50 -26.01 -27.09
CA GLY A 21 -20.61 -24.61 -26.80
C GLY A 21 -19.21 -24.08 -26.98
N ASP A 22 -18.98 -23.34 -28.06
CA ASP A 22 -17.90 -22.37 -28.11
C ASP A 22 -18.16 -21.44 -26.92
N THR A 23 -17.57 -21.73 -25.77
CA THR A 23 -17.32 -20.72 -24.76
C THR A 23 -16.41 -19.72 -25.46
N VAL A 24 -17.02 -18.69 -26.02
CA VAL A 24 -16.34 -17.46 -26.37
C VAL A 24 -15.66 -17.03 -25.07
N MET A 25 -14.37 -17.34 -24.95
CA MET A 25 -13.52 -16.66 -23.99
C MET A 25 -13.66 -15.19 -24.36
N SER A 26 -14.51 -14.48 -23.62
CA SER A 26 -14.67 -13.04 -23.77
C SER A 26 -13.26 -12.46 -23.73
N SER A 27 -12.79 -11.91 -24.84
CA SER A 27 -11.44 -11.38 -24.95
C SER A 27 -11.22 -10.35 -23.86
N SER A 28 -10.29 -10.59 -22.93
CA SER A 28 -9.94 -9.59 -21.94
C SER A 28 -9.19 -8.43 -22.59
N LEU A 29 -9.43 -7.22 -22.11
CA LEU A 29 -8.57 -6.08 -22.41
C LEU A 29 -7.32 -6.19 -21.53
N VAL A 30 -6.14 -6.32 -22.14
CA VAL A 30 -4.87 -6.41 -21.43
C VAL A 30 -4.19 -5.05 -21.42
N ILE A 31 -3.92 -4.52 -20.23
CA ILE A 31 -3.22 -3.27 -19.97
C ILE A 31 -1.84 -3.62 -19.41
N GLN A 32 -0.77 -3.19 -20.09
CA GLN A 32 0.59 -3.41 -19.60
C GLN A 32 0.90 -2.49 -18.41
N ASN A 33 1.86 -2.87 -17.57
CA ASN A 33 2.25 -2.09 -16.40
C ASN A 33 2.86 -0.71 -16.73
N ASP A 34 3.23 -0.47 -17.99
CA ASP A 34 3.77 0.80 -18.48
C ASP A 34 2.72 1.69 -19.17
N ASP A 35 1.44 1.27 -19.17
CA ASP A 35 0.36 2.07 -19.72
C ASP A 35 0.20 3.39 -18.91
N PRO A 36 0.19 4.56 -19.57
CA PRO A 36 0.18 5.85 -18.90
C PRO A 36 -1.11 6.14 -18.11
N LEU A 37 -2.16 5.32 -18.28
CA LEU A 37 -3.40 5.44 -17.53
C LEU A 37 -3.42 4.58 -16.25
N VAL A 38 -2.36 3.78 -16.00
CA VAL A 38 -2.14 3.16 -14.69
C VAL A 38 -1.49 4.20 -13.79
N HIS A 39 -2.23 4.68 -12.79
CA HIS A 39 -1.72 5.67 -11.86
C HIS A 39 -1.03 4.99 -10.67
N PHE A 40 0.29 4.86 -10.75
CA PHE A 40 1.11 4.35 -9.65
C PHE A 40 1.26 5.40 -8.54
N HIS A 41 1.21 4.94 -7.29
CA HIS A 41 1.54 5.71 -6.09
C HIS A 41 2.51 4.90 -5.21
N GLY A 42 3.15 5.59 -4.27
CA GLY A 42 4.30 5.04 -3.55
C GLY A 42 5.50 4.82 -4.47
N ARG A 43 6.40 3.93 -4.06
CA ARG A 43 7.67 3.70 -4.75
C ARG A 43 7.66 2.37 -5.48
N TRP A 44 8.17 2.40 -6.71
CA TRP A 44 8.23 1.28 -7.63
C TRP A 44 9.59 1.26 -8.32
N ASP A 45 10.19 0.09 -8.43
CA ASP A 45 11.43 -0.12 -9.18
C ASP A 45 11.15 -0.32 -10.67
N GLU A 46 12.21 -0.26 -11.48
CA GLU A 46 12.13 -0.42 -12.95
C GLU A 46 11.59 -1.80 -13.38
N SER A 47 11.81 -2.83 -12.55
CA SER A 47 11.28 -4.19 -12.75
C SER A 47 9.90 -4.33 -12.10
N PRO A 48 8.85 -3.74 -12.71
CA PRO A 48 7.67 -3.10 -12.08
C PRO A 48 7.29 -3.72 -10.74
N GLY A 49 8.09 -3.40 -9.73
CA GLY A 49 8.17 -4.14 -8.50
C GLY A 49 8.13 -3.16 -7.36
N THR A 50 7.42 -3.51 -6.30
CA THR A 50 7.41 -2.69 -5.09
C THR A 50 7.41 -3.56 -3.85
N TRP A 51 8.13 -3.08 -2.85
CA TRP A 51 8.29 -3.67 -1.52
C TRP A 51 8.15 -2.60 -0.42
N TRP A 52 7.59 -1.43 -0.77
CA TRP A 52 7.23 -0.41 0.20
C TRP A 52 5.77 -0.57 0.56
N ALA A 53 5.48 -0.71 1.86
CA ALA A 53 4.11 -0.75 2.36
C ALA A 53 3.32 0.46 1.87
N GLY A 54 2.09 0.23 1.41
CA GLY A 54 1.18 1.26 0.92
C GLY A 54 1.48 1.74 -0.50
N SER A 55 2.52 1.21 -1.16
CA SER A 55 2.73 1.45 -2.58
C SER A 55 1.76 0.62 -3.41
N GLY A 56 1.34 1.16 -4.55
CA GLY A 56 0.20 0.60 -5.24
C GLY A 56 -0.10 1.30 -6.55
N PHE A 57 -1.30 1.04 -7.06
CA PHE A 57 -1.81 1.72 -8.25
C PHE A 57 -3.32 1.96 -8.18
N LYS A 58 -3.78 2.87 -9.02
CA LYS A 58 -5.19 3.22 -9.19
C LYS A 58 -5.58 3.13 -10.65
N LEU A 59 -6.78 2.63 -10.91
CA LEU A 59 -7.38 2.56 -12.23
C LEU A 59 -8.74 3.23 -12.21
N HIS A 60 -8.99 4.09 -13.19
CA HIS A 60 -10.31 4.66 -13.44
C HIS A 60 -10.90 3.97 -14.66
N VAL A 61 -11.94 3.16 -14.48
CA VAL A 61 -12.43 2.23 -15.50
C VAL A 61 -13.90 2.47 -15.79
N GLN A 62 -14.25 2.67 -17.05
CA GLN A 62 -15.64 2.63 -17.52
C GLN A 62 -16.06 1.18 -17.80
N ASN A 63 -17.31 0.84 -17.48
CA ASN A 63 -17.91 -0.49 -17.67
C ASN A 63 -17.13 -1.64 -17.00
N LEU A 64 -16.58 -1.42 -15.82
CA LEU A 64 -15.87 -2.46 -15.08
C LEU A 64 -16.84 -3.58 -14.65
N LYS A 65 -16.49 -4.83 -14.95
CA LYS A 65 -17.21 -6.06 -14.57
C LYS A 65 -16.31 -7.11 -13.95
N THR A 66 -15.07 -7.17 -14.41
CA THR A 66 -14.03 -8.04 -13.86
C THR A 66 -12.69 -7.36 -13.99
N MET A 67 -11.83 -7.56 -13.00
CA MET A 67 -10.43 -7.17 -13.05
C MET A 67 -9.57 -8.28 -12.45
N SER A 68 -8.50 -8.61 -13.15
CA SER A 68 -7.44 -9.48 -12.66
C SER A 68 -6.10 -8.80 -12.85
N ILE A 69 -5.11 -9.18 -12.04
CA ILE A 69 -3.72 -8.75 -12.22
C ILE A 69 -2.87 -9.97 -12.53
N ASN A 70 -1.93 -9.83 -13.45
CA ASN A 70 -0.89 -10.82 -13.70
C ASN A 70 0.40 -10.37 -13.00
N LEU A 71 0.88 -11.20 -12.09
CA LEU A 71 2.05 -10.92 -11.26
C LEU A 71 3.24 -11.77 -11.67
N GLY A 72 4.40 -11.14 -11.80
CA GLY A 72 5.64 -11.77 -12.23
C GLY A 72 6.34 -12.58 -11.14
N PRO A 73 7.44 -13.27 -11.49
CA PRO A 73 8.14 -14.23 -10.64
C PRO A 73 8.83 -13.60 -9.42
N HIS A 74 8.96 -12.27 -9.40
CA HIS A 74 9.49 -11.57 -8.24
C HIS A 74 8.44 -11.38 -7.14
N THR A 75 7.16 -11.67 -7.35
CA THR A 75 6.15 -11.59 -6.29
C THR A 75 6.44 -12.58 -5.14
N THR A 76 6.22 -12.17 -3.90
CA THR A 76 6.41 -13.04 -2.72
C THR A 76 5.65 -14.34 -2.84
N ALA A 77 6.33 -15.45 -2.52
CA ALA A 77 5.75 -16.78 -2.44
C ALA A 77 5.60 -17.26 -0.97
N PRO A 78 4.54 -18.02 -0.63
CA PRO A 78 3.48 -18.47 -1.53
C PRO A 78 2.42 -17.40 -1.83
N LEU A 79 2.31 -16.38 -0.98
CA LEU A 79 1.31 -15.31 -1.09
C LEU A 79 1.93 -13.97 -0.67
N ALA A 80 1.47 -12.89 -1.31
CA ALA A 80 1.59 -11.51 -0.87
C ALA A 80 0.18 -10.99 -0.55
N SER A 81 0.01 -10.17 0.48
CA SER A 81 -1.27 -9.53 0.81
C SER A 81 -1.35 -8.15 0.16
N VAL A 82 -2.48 -7.87 -0.49
CA VAL A 82 -2.79 -6.55 -1.05
C VAL A 82 -4.14 -6.08 -0.54
N GLY A 83 -4.22 -4.81 -0.15
CA GLY A 83 -5.50 -4.17 0.12
C GLY A 83 -6.11 -3.68 -1.18
N VAL A 84 -7.40 -3.94 -1.37
CA VAL A 84 -8.14 -3.47 -2.55
C VAL A 84 -9.40 -2.74 -2.14
N SER A 85 -9.63 -1.58 -2.75
CA SER A 85 -10.80 -0.73 -2.56
C SER A 85 -11.44 -0.42 -3.91
N LEU A 86 -12.78 -0.50 -3.94
CA LEU A 86 -13.61 -0.12 -5.08
C LEU A 86 -14.37 1.16 -4.74
N ASP A 87 -14.31 2.16 -5.60
CA ASP A 87 -15.05 3.43 -5.48
C ASP A 87 -14.89 4.15 -4.15
N TYR A 88 -13.70 4.06 -3.55
CA TYR A 88 -13.36 4.64 -2.26
C TYR A 88 -14.10 4.03 -1.05
N ASP A 89 -14.67 2.82 -1.19
CA ASP A 89 -15.11 2.03 -0.04
C ASP A 89 -13.92 1.50 0.76
N SER A 90 -14.19 0.88 1.91
CA SER A 90 -13.17 0.27 2.77
C SER A 90 -12.28 -0.69 1.99
N PHE A 91 -11.01 -0.74 2.37
CA PHE A 91 -10.07 -1.72 1.84
C PHE A 91 -10.44 -3.13 2.30
N THR A 92 -10.13 -4.11 1.46
CA THR A 92 -10.28 -5.53 1.77
C THR A 92 -9.00 -6.24 1.36
N THR A 93 -8.46 -7.05 2.27
CA THR A 93 -7.29 -7.89 1.99
C THR A 93 -7.61 -8.97 0.96
N ILE A 94 -6.79 -9.04 -0.08
CA ILE A 94 -6.75 -10.13 -1.06
C ILE A 94 -5.34 -10.71 -1.06
N ASN A 95 -5.23 -12.03 -0.87
CA ASN A 95 -3.95 -12.72 -1.03
C ASN A 95 -3.71 -13.06 -2.49
N VAL A 96 -2.56 -12.65 -3.01
CA VAL A 96 -2.14 -12.81 -4.41
C VAL A 96 -0.84 -13.61 -4.49
N SER A 97 -0.57 -14.20 -5.65
CA SER A 97 0.64 -14.98 -5.93
C SER A 97 1.14 -14.70 -7.33
N GLN A 98 2.30 -15.24 -7.72
CA GLN A 98 2.73 -15.19 -9.11
C GLN A 98 1.64 -15.76 -10.06
N GLY A 99 1.46 -15.11 -11.21
CA GLY A 99 0.49 -15.45 -12.23
C GLY A 99 -0.80 -14.62 -12.13
N LEU A 100 -1.89 -15.16 -12.65
CA LEU A 100 -3.17 -14.47 -12.74
C LEU A 100 -3.94 -14.53 -11.41
N ASN A 101 -4.30 -13.36 -10.86
CA ASN A 101 -5.07 -13.21 -9.64
C ASN A 101 -6.34 -12.41 -9.91
N ASN A 102 -7.49 -12.94 -9.50
CA ASN A 102 -8.77 -12.25 -9.63
C ASN A 102 -8.93 -11.24 -8.50
N ILE A 103 -9.15 -9.97 -8.86
CA ILE A 103 -9.25 -8.85 -7.91
C ILE A 103 -10.70 -8.40 -7.78
N VAL A 104 -11.36 -8.16 -8.91
CA VAL A 104 -12.76 -7.74 -8.97
C VAL A 104 -13.55 -8.75 -9.78
N GLY A 105 -14.68 -9.20 -9.23
CA GLY A 105 -15.56 -10.18 -9.85
C GLY A 105 -16.35 -10.99 -8.82
N PRO A 106 -17.14 -11.99 -9.26
CA PRO A 106 -18.08 -12.70 -8.38
C PRO A 106 -17.43 -13.47 -7.23
N THR A 107 -16.15 -13.82 -7.34
CA THR A 107 -15.40 -14.65 -6.37
C THR A 107 -14.37 -13.87 -5.56
N ALA A 108 -14.27 -12.56 -5.75
CA ALA A 108 -13.34 -11.68 -5.05
C ALA A 108 -14.12 -10.46 -4.51
N LEU A 109 -13.73 -9.24 -4.85
CA LEU A 109 -14.56 -8.07 -4.58
C LEU A 109 -15.78 -8.04 -5.50
N ASN A 110 -16.96 -8.25 -4.91
CA ASN A 110 -18.22 -8.31 -5.65
C ASN A 110 -18.63 -6.93 -6.15
N ILE A 111 -18.96 -6.88 -7.43
CA ILE A 111 -19.31 -5.68 -8.20
C ILE A 111 -20.75 -5.24 -8.03
N GLU A 112 -21.57 -5.94 -7.24
CA GLU A 112 -22.93 -5.51 -6.87
C GLU A 112 -22.95 -4.04 -6.35
N GLN A 113 -21.83 -3.53 -5.83
CA GLN A 113 -21.63 -2.12 -5.44
C GLN A 113 -21.54 -1.11 -6.63
N THR A 114 -21.47 -1.58 -7.87
CA THR A 114 -21.34 -0.77 -9.10
C THR A 114 -22.54 -0.87 -10.03
N GLU A 115 -23.59 -1.62 -9.67
CA GLU A 115 -24.83 -1.65 -10.45
C GLU A 115 -25.36 -0.22 -10.65
N GLY A 116 -25.38 0.24 -11.90
CA GLY A 116 -25.82 1.58 -12.28
C GLY A 116 -24.74 2.65 -12.36
N LYS A 117 -23.48 2.37 -12.01
CA LYS A 117 -22.34 3.30 -12.23
C LYS A 117 -21.75 3.09 -13.63
N SER A 118 -21.50 4.17 -14.35
CA SER A 118 -20.83 4.13 -15.65
C SER A 118 -19.32 3.97 -15.56
N THR A 119 -18.74 4.29 -14.39
CA THR A 119 -17.29 4.33 -14.13
C THR A 119 -17.02 3.93 -12.69
N SER A 120 -15.88 3.27 -12.48
CA SER A 120 -15.38 2.90 -11.16
C SER A 120 -13.91 3.23 -10.99
N VAL A 121 -13.48 3.43 -9.74
CA VAL A 121 -12.07 3.56 -9.36
C VAL A 121 -11.67 2.33 -8.56
N VAL A 122 -10.68 1.59 -9.04
CA VAL A 122 -10.04 0.51 -8.28
C VAL A 122 -8.73 1.03 -7.71
N ARG A 123 -8.51 0.82 -6.41
CA ARG A 123 -7.27 1.16 -5.70
C ARG A 123 -6.69 -0.14 -5.13
N LEU A 124 -5.41 -0.40 -5.38
CA LEU A 124 -4.70 -1.57 -4.87
C LEU A 124 -3.40 -1.12 -4.24
N ASN A 125 -3.12 -1.61 -3.02
CA ASN A 125 -1.91 -1.30 -2.27
C ASN A 125 -1.22 -2.59 -1.79
N VAL A 126 0.10 -2.54 -1.66
CA VAL A 126 0.87 -3.51 -0.87
C VAL A 126 0.53 -3.32 0.60
N GLU A 127 -0.11 -4.31 1.20
CA GLU A 127 -0.62 -4.23 2.57
C GLU A 127 0.47 -4.46 3.62
N GLY A 128 1.31 -5.48 3.38
CA GLY A 128 2.33 -5.91 4.32
C GLY A 128 3.60 -5.06 4.27
N TRP A 129 4.19 -4.82 5.45
CA TRP A 129 5.50 -4.18 5.60
C TRP A 129 6.68 -5.16 5.52
N GLN A 130 6.42 -6.47 5.66
CA GLN A 130 7.43 -7.52 5.61
C GLN A 130 7.04 -8.66 4.70
N ASN A 131 8.02 -9.18 3.98
CA ASN A 131 7.89 -10.25 3.02
C ASN A 131 6.67 -10.05 2.11
N ASN A 132 6.46 -8.84 1.57
CA ASN A 132 5.24 -8.53 0.82
C ASN A 132 5.51 -7.75 -0.48
N ARG A 133 6.41 -8.27 -1.31
CA ARG A 133 6.74 -7.71 -2.62
C ARG A 133 5.72 -8.15 -3.67
N ILE A 134 5.27 -7.21 -4.50
CA ILE A 134 4.51 -7.51 -5.72
C ILE A 134 5.31 -7.09 -6.96
N ASN A 135 5.14 -7.82 -8.05
CA ASN A 135 5.74 -7.50 -9.35
C ASN A 135 4.64 -7.49 -10.41
N LEU A 136 4.14 -6.30 -10.78
CA LEU A 136 2.99 -6.14 -11.68
C LEU A 136 3.43 -6.22 -13.13
N GLU A 137 2.98 -7.23 -13.88
CA GLU A 137 3.24 -7.33 -15.31
C GLU A 137 2.10 -6.72 -16.14
N SER A 138 0.84 -7.03 -15.80
CA SER A 138 -0.31 -6.49 -16.50
C SER A 138 -1.60 -6.53 -15.69
N VAL A 139 -2.57 -5.73 -16.11
CA VAL A 139 -3.95 -5.76 -15.63
C VAL A 139 -4.85 -6.28 -16.75
N LEU A 140 -5.77 -7.17 -16.42
CA LEU A 140 -6.77 -7.71 -17.34
C LEU A 140 -8.15 -7.20 -16.93
N LEU A 141 -8.84 -6.53 -17.84
CA LEU A 141 -10.20 -6.04 -17.68
C LEU A 141 -11.17 -6.82 -18.58
N ASN A 142 -12.48 -6.75 -18.29
CA ASN A 142 -13.51 -7.28 -19.20
C ASN A 142 -13.46 -6.58 -20.57
N SER A 143 -13.97 -7.28 -21.60
CA SER A 143 -13.85 -6.90 -23.02
C SER A 143 -14.37 -5.51 -23.38
N ASP A 144 -15.44 -5.06 -22.73
CA ASP A 144 -16.09 -3.78 -22.96
C ASP A 144 -15.71 -2.69 -21.95
N ALA A 145 -14.73 -2.98 -21.09
CA ALA A 145 -14.16 -1.98 -20.19
C ALA A 145 -13.26 -1.00 -20.96
N LYS A 146 -13.18 0.22 -20.45
CA LYS A 146 -12.30 1.25 -20.98
C LYS A 146 -11.54 1.92 -19.85
N LEU A 147 -10.22 1.88 -19.91
CA LEU A 147 -9.37 2.63 -18.99
C LEU A 147 -9.43 4.12 -19.32
N LEU A 148 -9.62 4.94 -18.29
CA LEU A 148 -9.78 6.39 -18.35
C LEU A 148 -8.66 7.07 -17.53
N PRO A 149 -8.33 8.34 -17.81
CA PRO A 149 -7.42 9.10 -16.96
C PRO A 149 -7.92 9.18 -15.52
N TYR A 150 -7.05 8.89 -14.56
CA TYR A 150 -7.26 9.19 -13.15
C TYR A 150 -6.78 10.61 -12.84
N THR A 151 -7.54 11.34 -12.02
CA THR A 151 -7.14 12.66 -11.53
C THR A 151 -6.82 12.54 -10.03
N PRO A 152 -5.55 12.67 -9.62
CA PRO A 152 -5.20 12.59 -8.21
C PRO A 152 -5.84 13.69 -7.36
N LEU A 153 -6.00 13.40 -6.07
CA LEU A 153 -6.49 14.37 -5.11
C LEU A 153 -5.49 15.52 -4.94
N LYS A 154 -6.00 16.73 -4.69
CA LYS A 154 -5.16 17.93 -4.56
C LYS A 154 -4.31 17.93 -3.30
N LEU A 155 -4.80 17.29 -2.25
CA LEU A 155 -4.08 17.14 -0.99
C LEU A 155 -3.25 15.84 -1.08
N ALA A 156 -1.97 15.92 -0.72
CA ALA A 156 -1.05 14.80 -0.77
C ALA A 156 -0.12 14.81 0.45
N PHE A 157 -0.10 13.73 1.22
CA PHE A 157 0.74 13.57 2.40
C PHE A 157 1.93 12.65 2.11
N GLN A 158 3.12 13.08 2.52
CA GLN A 158 4.27 12.18 2.67
C GLN A 158 4.44 11.87 4.15
N PHE A 159 4.25 10.60 4.53
CA PHE A 159 4.52 10.14 5.88
C PHE A 159 5.91 9.49 5.93
N VAL A 160 6.68 9.83 6.97
CA VAL A 160 7.96 9.20 7.30
C VAL A 160 7.85 8.66 8.71
N GLY A 161 8.13 7.38 8.91
CA GLY A 161 8.05 6.82 10.25
C GLY A 161 8.64 5.43 10.43
N ASP A 162 8.22 4.80 11.52
CA ASP A 162 8.70 3.49 11.96
C ASP A 162 7.57 2.44 11.96
N SER A 163 7.65 1.44 12.83
CA SER A 163 6.72 0.32 12.90
C SER A 163 5.26 0.72 13.03
N LEU A 164 4.97 1.75 13.82
CA LEU A 164 3.59 2.19 14.04
C LEU A 164 3.01 2.84 12.79
N SER A 165 3.86 3.52 12.01
CA SER A 165 3.45 4.11 10.73
C SER A 165 3.32 3.04 9.62
N ALA A 166 4.14 1.98 9.68
CA ALA A 166 4.10 0.86 8.74
C ALA A 166 2.94 -0.13 8.99
N GLY A 167 2.16 0.06 10.06
CA GLY A 167 1.06 -0.84 10.42
C GLY A 167 1.52 -2.18 11.01
N GLN A 168 2.67 -2.20 11.68
CA GLN A 168 3.14 -3.42 12.35
C GLN A 168 2.10 -3.90 13.37
N PHE A 169 1.72 -5.19 13.25
CA PHE A 169 0.71 -5.88 14.04
C PHE A 169 -0.75 -5.50 13.76
N LEU A 170 -1.02 -4.62 12.79
CA LEU A 170 -2.38 -4.43 12.31
C LEU A 170 -2.78 -5.58 11.39
N PRO A 171 -4.00 -6.14 11.53
CA PRO A 171 -4.49 -7.21 10.68
C PRO A 171 -4.45 -6.90 9.18
N GLU A 172 -4.74 -5.65 8.80
CA GLU A 172 -4.70 -5.16 7.42
C GLU A 172 -3.46 -4.28 7.17
N GLY A 173 -2.39 -4.53 7.93
CA GLY A 173 -1.10 -3.86 7.77
C GLY A 173 -1.19 -2.33 7.67
N VAL A 174 -0.56 -1.78 6.64
CA VAL A 174 -0.51 -0.33 6.42
C VAL A 174 -1.86 0.30 6.09
N ASP A 175 -2.80 -0.43 5.49
CA ASP A 175 -4.10 0.11 5.08
C ASP A 175 -4.98 0.48 6.29
N GLN A 176 -4.70 -0.12 7.46
CA GLN A 176 -5.30 0.22 8.74
C GLN A 176 -4.43 1.14 9.60
N ALA A 177 -3.19 1.44 9.18
CA ALA A 177 -2.30 2.28 9.94
C ALA A 177 -2.78 3.74 9.99
N TRP A 178 -2.50 4.42 11.09
CA TRP A 178 -2.93 5.81 11.28
C TRP A 178 -2.50 6.78 10.15
N PRO A 179 -1.32 6.63 9.48
CA PRO A 179 -0.96 7.50 8.36
C PRO A 179 -1.93 7.32 7.18
N PHE A 180 -2.25 6.06 6.87
CA PHE A 180 -3.16 5.69 5.80
C PHE A 180 -4.58 6.19 6.09
N LEU A 181 -5.08 5.90 7.30
CA LEU A 181 -6.40 6.37 7.74
C LEU A 181 -6.49 7.90 7.79
N THR A 182 -5.40 8.59 8.10
CA THR A 182 -5.33 10.06 8.00
C THR A 182 -5.51 10.51 6.56
N GLY A 183 -4.79 9.90 5.61
CA GLY A 183 -4.95 10.17 4.17
C GLY A 183 -6.40 9.99 3.71
N GLU A 184 -7.01 8.85 4.04
CA GLU A 184 -8.42 8.56 3.72
C GLU A 184 -9.38 9.57 4.36
N ARG A 185 -9.17 9.90 5.65
CA ARG A 185 -10.01 10.84 6.41
C ARG A 185 -10.03 12.25 5.82
N PHE A 186 -8.88 12.70 5.31
CA PHE A 186 -8.70 14.01 4.69
C PHE A 186 -8.99 14.01 3.18
N ARG A 187 -9.30 12.85 2.59
CA ARG A 187 -9.44 12.67 1.14
C ARG A 187 -8.19 13.19 0.43
N ALA A 188 -7.05 12.66 0.82
CA ALA A 188 -5.74 12.99 0.31
C ALA A 188 -5.07 11.78 -0.36
N GLU A 189 -4.25 12.05 -1.37
CA GLU A 189 -3.19 11.12 -1.74
C GLU A 189 -2.22 10.96 -0.55
N HIS A 190 -1.61 9.79 -0.42
CA HIS A 190 -0.67 9.56 0.66
C HIS A 190 0.37 8.52 0.26
N ASN A 191 1.62 8.78 0.65
CA ASN A 191 2.72 7.82 0.59
C ASN A 191 3.19 7.56 2.03
N VAL A 192 3.35 6.29 2.40
CA VAL A 192 3.84 5.88 3.71
C VAL A 192 5.25 5.30 3.55
N ASN A 193 6.26 6.10 3.85
CA ASN A 193 7.65 5.65 3.88
C ASN A 193 8.03 5.32 5.33
N ALA A 194 7.69 4.10 5.75
CA ALA A 194 7.92 3.64 7.09
C ALA A 194 8.29 2.16 7.11
N GLN A 195 9.15 1.79 8.04
CA GLN A 195 9.55 0.40 8.23
C GLN A 195 9.76 0.11 9.72
N PRO A 196 9.32 -1.06 10.23
CA PRO A 196 9.64 -1.47 11.58
C PRO A 196 11.14 -1.49 11.86
N GLY A 197 11.54 -0.89 12.99
CA GLY A 197 12.94 -0.75 13.38
C GLY A 197 13.65 0.47 12.78
N ALA A 198 13.03 1.22 11.86
CA ALA A 198 13.64 2.42 11.29
C ALA A 198 13.97 3.44 12.39
N ALA A 199 15.21 3.90 12.39
CA ALA A 199 15.74 4.98 13.23
C ALA A 199 16.38 6.05 12.33
N LEU A 200 16.52 7.28 12.84
CA LEU A 200 17.19 8.34 12.08
C LEU A 200 18.72 8.22 12.09
N THR A 201 19.28 7.63 13.16
CA THR A 201 20.73 7.44 13.33
C THR A 201 21.29 6.31 12.48
N THR A 202 20.50 5.27 12.21
CA THR A 202 20.81 4.23 11.23
C THR A 202 20.38 4.75 9.86
N ASP A 203 21.19 4.57 8.81
CA ASP A 203 20.92 5.14 7.48
C ASP A 203 19.42 5.10 7.12
N THR A 204 18.84 6.30 7.04
CA THR A 204 17.40 6.60 6.89
C THR A 204 16.80 6.10 5.57
N GLU A 205 17.54 5.31 4.82
CA GLU A 205 17.16 4.76 3.53
C GLU A 205 16.32 3.48 3.68
N GLN A 206 16.33 2.86 4.86
CA GLN A 206 15.57 1.62 5.16
C GLN A 206 14.10 1.90 5.50
N THR A 207 13.38 2.55 4.58
CA THR A 207 11.90 2.67 4.62
C THR A 207 11.20 1.58 3.80
N GLU A 208 11.99 0.70 3.20
CA GLU A 208 11.58 -0.46 2.42
C GLU A 208 11.59 -1.74 3.25
N ASP A 209 10.91 -2.77 2.74
CA ASP A 209 11.04 -4.11 3.26
C ASP A 209 12.47 -4.65 3.10
N THR A 210 13.18 -4.68 4.22
CA THR A 210 14.57 -5.16 4.33
C THR A 210 14.76 -6.62 3.91
N GLY A 211 13.69 -7.42 3.80
CA GLY A 211 13.76 -8.79 3.33
C GLY A 211 14.24 -8.92 1.87
N TYR A 212 14.10 -7.85 1.09
CA TYR A 212 14.47 -7.82 -0.34
C TYR A 212 15.75 -7.05 -0.66
N PHE A 213 16.43 -6.51 0.35
CA PHE A 213 17.62 -5.66 0.18
C PHE A 213 18.74 -6.33 -0.65
N TYR A 214 18.89 -7.65 -0.54
CA TYR A 214 19.92 -8.42 -1.25
C TYR A 214 19.41 -9.13 -2.51
N THR A 215 18.20 -8.81 -2.96
CA THR A 215 17.68 -9.40 -4.21
C THR A 215 18.36 -8.77 -5.42
N THR A 216 18.51 -9.55 -6.50
CA THR A 216 19.24 -9.11 -7.69
C THR A 216 18.55 -7.99 -8.46
N ASP A 217 17.25 -7.82 -8.22
CA ASP A 217 16.40 -6.78 -8.78
C ASP A 217 16.30 -5.53 -7.88
N HIS A 218 16.98 -5.51 -6.73
CA HIS A 218 17.08 -4.35 -5.86
C HIS A 218 18.22 -3.41 -6.28
N ASN A 219 17.91 -2.13 -6.50
CA ASN A 219 18.89 -1.13 -6.90
C ASN A 219 19.31 -0.22 -5.73
N PHE A 220 20.07 -0.77 -4.79
CA PHE A 220 20.61 -0.04 -3.62
C PHE A 220 21.59 1.11 -3.96
N THR A 221 22.03 1.24 -5.21
CA THR A 221 23.04 2.25 -5.61
C THR A 221 22.45 3.52 -6.21
N THR A 222 21.17 3.49 -6.58
CA THR A 222 20.52 4.60 -7.26
C THR A 222 19.57 5.28 -6.28
N PRO A 223 19.83 6.55 -5.89
CA PRO A 223 18.89 7.29 -5.06
C PRO A 223 17.52 7.38 -5.70
N TRP A 224 16.47 7.36 -4.89
CA TRP A 224 15.09 7.56 -5.37
C TRP A 224 14.96 8.91 -6.07
N ASP A 225 14.37 8.91 -7.27
CA ASP A 225 13.98 10.14 -7.95
C ASP A 225 12.64 10.64 -7.40
N PHE A 226 12.71 11.65 -6.52
CA PHE A 226 11.54 12.27 -5.90
C PHE A 226 10.60 12.98 -6.91
N GLN A 227 11.00 13.17 -8.17
CA GLN A 227 10.05 13.62 -9.21
C GLN A 227 9.00 12.56 -9.53
N ARG A 228 9.26 11.30 -9.16
CA ARG A 228 8.32 10.17 -9.33
C ARG A 228 7.22 10.16 -8.26
N ASP A 229 7.36 10.93 -7.17
CA ASP A 229 6.31 11.09 -6.17
C ASP A 229 5.21 11.99 -6.74
N GLN A 230 4.22 11.37 -7.39
CA GLN A 230 3.13 12.06 -8.08
C GLN A 230 1.77 11.71 -7.45
N PRO A 231 0.96 12.71 -7.06
CA PRO A 231 1.27 14.14 -7.09
C PRO A 231 2.36 14.51 -6.06
N PRO A 232 3.08 15.62 -6.26
CA PRO A 232 4.08 16.07 -5.30
C PRO A 232 3.44 16.27 -3.92
N PRO A 233 4.11 15.85 -2.83
CA PRO A 233 3.60 16.06 -1.49
C PRO A 233 3.30 17.53 -1.22
N THR A 234 2.12 17.76 -0.66
CA THR A 234 1.69 19.08 -0.17
C THR A 234 2.06 19.30 1.29
N HIS A 235 2.19 18.20 2.05
CA HIS A 235 2.51 18.18 3.47
C HIS A 235 3.41 17.00 3.77
N VAL A 236 4.34 17.17 4.69
CA VAL A 236 5.20 16.09 5.17
C VAL A 236 4.93 15.87 6.66
N VAL A 237 4.79 14.61 7.05
CA VAL A 237 4.52 14.21 8.44
C VAL A 237 5.61 13.24 8.85
N ILE A 238 6.26 13.51 9.98
CA ILE A 238 7.37 12.72 10.49
C ILE A 238 7.02 12.21 11.88
N HIS A 239 6.96 10.89 12.03
CA HIS A 239 6.72 10.20 13.30
C HIS A 239 7.80 9.12 13.47
N ILE A 240 8.93 9.51 14.06
CA ILE A 240 10.11 8.64 14.22
C ILE A 240 10.89 9.03 15.47
N GLY A 241 11.58 8.06 16.06
CA GLY A 241 12.48 8.25 17.21
C GLY A 241 12.41 7.13 18.24
N ALA A 242 11.38 6.28 18.21
CA ALA A 242 11.25 5.18 19.15
C ALA A 242 12.44 4.21 19.07
N ASN A 243 12.90 3.89 17.85
CA ASN A 243 14.03 2.98 17.64
C ASN A 243 15.38 3.64 17.95
N ASP A 244 15.57 4.93 17.68
CA ASP A 244 16.75 5.68 18.14
C ASP A 244 16.87 5.59 19.67
N ALA A 245 15.76 5.77 20.39
CA ALA A 245 15.72 5.64 21.84
C ALA A 245 16.04 4.20 22.30
N ALA A 246 15.49 3.18 21.62
CA ALA A 246 15.80 1.77 21.89
C ALA A 246 17.29 1.43 21.65
N GLN A 247 17.95 2.16 20.75
CA GLN A 247 19.39 2.06 20.48
C GLN A 247 20.26 2.89 21.46
N ASN A 248 19.66 3.54 22.46
CA ASN A 248 20.32 4.41 23.44
C ASN A 248 21.01 5.64 22.83
N VAL A 249 20.48 6.16 21.72
CA VAL A 249 20.91 7.45 21.18
C VAL A 249 20.62 8.54 22.21
N SER A 250 21.61 9.38 22.50
CA SER A 250 21.44 10.44 23.50
C SER A 250 20.52 11.56 23.00
N ASP A 251 19.86 12.28 23.90
CA ASP A 251 19.03 13.45 23.55
C ASP A 251 19.75 14.45 22.63
N THR A 252 21.03 14.75 22.94
CA THR A 252 21.82 15.71 22.16
C THR A 252 22.11 15.19 20.75
N GLU A 253 22.45 13.91 20.63
CA GLU A 253 22.68 13.27 19.34
C GLU A 253 21.40 13.18 18.51
N PHE A 254 20.27 12.83 19.13
CA PHE A 254 18.98 12.79 18.46
C PHE A 254 18.56 14.16 17.92
N VAL A 255 18.69 15.23 18.72
CA VAL A 255 18.43 16.60 18.25
C VAL A 255 19.29 16.95 17.03
N GLN A 256 20.57 16.58 17.05
CA GLN A 256 21.49 16.84 15.94
C GLN A 256 21.08 16.07 14.68
N VAL A 257 20.84 14.76 14.78
CA VAL A 257 20.52 13.91 13.64
C VAL A 257 19.15 14.28 13.04
N TYR A 258 18.14 14.54 13.87
CA TYR A 258 16.83 14.99 13.41
C TYR A 258 16.91 16.35 12.71
N THR A 259 17.66 17.30 13.27
CA THR A 259 17.86 18.62 12.65
C THR A 259 18.53 18.49 11.28
N ASN A 260 19.54 17.63 11.16
CA ASN A 260 20.19 17.34 9.88
C ASN A 260 19.23 16.69 8.89
N PHE A 261 18.37 15.77 9.36
CA PHE A 261 17.33 15.17 8.52
C PHE A 261 16.37 16.23 7.98
N LEU A 262 15.87 17.17 8.81
CA LEU A 262 15.02 18.26 8.36
C LEU A 262 15.72 19.19 7.35
N ILE A 263 17.02 19.46 7.53
CA ILE A 263 17.81 20.25 6.56
C ILE A 263 17.86 19.53 5.22
N ARG A 264 18.13 18.22 5.20
CA ARG A 264 18.13 17.44 3.94
C ARG A 264 16.74 17.40 3.31
N LEU A 265 15.72 17.22 4.12
CA LEU A 265 14.32 17.18 3.68
C LEU A 265 13.90 18.48 2.99
N ARG A 266 14.41 19.64 3.45
CA ARG A 266 14.15 20.94 2.80
C ARG A 266 14.76 21.09 1.40
N ASN A 267 15.75 20.27 1.04
CA ASN A 267 16.23 20.23 -0.35
C ASN A 267 15.23 19.53 -1.29
N LEU A 268 14.40 18.63 -0.75
CA LEU A 268 13.37 17.88 -1.48
C LEU A 268 12.02 18.58 -1.44
N TYR A 269 11.67 19.15 -0.28
CA TYR A 269 10.40 19.82 0.00
C TYR A 269 10.64 21.24 0.51
N PRO A 270 10.94 22.20 -0.37
CA PRO A 270 11.42 23.52 0.04
C PRO A 270 10.38 24.37 0.79
N HIS A 271 9.08 24.09 0.62
CA HIS A 271 8.01 25.00 1.06
C HIS A 271 6.86 24.32 1.80
N GLN A 272 6.75 23.00 1.71
CA GLN A 272 5.67 22.22 2.31
C GLN A 272 5.68 22.36 3.84
N PRO A 273 4.54 22.48 4.51
CA PRO A 273 4.47 22.30 5.95
C PRO A 273 5.03 20.93 6.34
N VAL A 274 5.91 20.92 7.34
CA VAL A 274 6.47 19.69 7.94
C VAL A 274 5.91 19.57 9.36
N PHE A 275 5.20 18.49 9.63
CA PHE A 275 4.68 18.19 10.96
C PHE A 275 5.56 17.16 11.65
N VAL A 276 6.23 17.59 12.71
CA VAL A 276 7.06 16.75 13.59
C VAL A 276 6.16 16.23 14.70
N PHE A 277 5.81 14.95 14.63
CA PHE A 277 5.01 14.29 15.64
C PHE A 277 5.93 13.73 16.73
N THR A 278 5.54 13.88 17.99
CA THR A 278 6.16 13.12 19.08
C THR A 278 5.73 11.65 18.96
N PRO A 279 6.65 10.67 18.94
CA PRO A 279 6.26 9.27 18.89
C PRO A 279 5.84 8.76 20.26
N TRP A 280 4.90 7.82 20.26
CA TRP A 280 4.44 7.09 21.44
C TRP A 280 4.82 5.62 21.35
N GLY A 281 4.99 4.97 22.50
CA GLY A 281 5.26 3.54 22.59
C GLY A 281 3.98 2.70 22.71
N TRP A 282 4.16 1.39 22.83
CA TRP A 282 3.08 0.48 23.19
C TRP A 282 2.63 0.71 24.64
N PRO A 283 1.33 0.58 24.96
CA PRO A 283 0.86 0.58 26.34
C PRO A 283 1.50 -0.57 27.14
N SER A 284 2.05 -0.24 28.30
CA SER A 284 2.57 -1.19 29.28
C SER A 284 1.43 -1.76 30.11
N ALA A 285 1.62 -2.95 30.72
CA ALA A 285 0.58 -3.63 31.49
C ALA A 285 0.01 -2.83 32.68
N ASP A 286 0.67 -1.74 33.09
CA ASP A 286 0.20 -0.80 34.11
C ASP A 286 -0.59 0.39 33.54
N GLY A 287 -0.89 0.38 32.23
CA GLY A 287 -1.59 1.43 31.50
C GLY A 287 -0.70 2.60 31.06
N SER A 288 0.60 2.60 31.41
CA SER A 288 1.51 3.68 31.00
C SER A 288 1.92 3.56 29.53
N ILE A 289 2.07 4.70 28.86
CA ILE A 289 2.53 4.76 27.47
C ILE A 289 3.85 5.50 27.43
N SER A 290 4.88 4.84 26.91
CA SER A 290 6.20 5.42 26.77
C SER A 290 6.16 6.62 25.83
N GLN A 291 6.83 7.70 26.23
CA GLN A 291 7.10 8.86 25.39
C GLN A 291 8.60 8.93 25.18
N TYR A 292 9.03 9.29 23.96
CA TYR A 292 10.45 9.34 23.62
C TYR A 292 10.93 10.78 23.53
N TYR A 293 12.18 11.02 23.92
CA TYR A 293 12.87 12.32 23.79
C TYR A 293 12.04 13.54 24.26
N GLN A 294 11.51 13.48 25.48
CA GLN A 294 10.63 14.50 26.03
C GLN A 294 11.26 15.90 25.94
N GLY A 295 10.58 16.82 25.27
CA GLY A 295 11.05 18.21 25.04
C GLY A 295 12.03 18.38 23.88
N GLN A 296 12.66 17.31 23.38
CA GLN A 296 13.66 17.42 22.31
C GLN A 296 13.04 17.78 20.96
N TYR A 297 11.85 17.27 20.64
CA TYR A 297 11.13 17.66 19.42
C TYR A 297 10.79 19.15 19.39
N GLN A 298 10.42 19.74 20.53
CA GLN A 298 10.21 21.19 20.66
C GLN A 298 11.51 21.95 20.37
N ILE A 299 12.63 21.50 20.93
CA ILE A 299 13.95 22.09 20.68
C ILE A 299 14.30 22.04 19.18
N ILE A 300 14.07 20.90 18.52
CA ILE A 300 14.31 20.74 17.07
C ILE A 300 13.49 21.75 16.26
N VAL A 301 12.18 21.85 16.53
CA VAL A 301 11.29 22.80 15.84
C VAL A 301 11.71 24.24 16.08
N GLU A 302 12.03 24.61 17.31
CA GLU A 302 12.53 25.95 17.64
C GLU A 302 13.87 26.28 16.96
N GLN A 303 14.76 25.30 16.80
CA GLN A 303 16.01 25.48 16.05
C GLN A 303 15.74 25.77 14.58
N ARG A 304 14.75 25.10 13.96
CA ARG A 304 14.31 25.41 12.59
C ARG A 304 13.73 26.82 12.48
N HIS A 305 12.87 27.21 13.41
CA HIS A 305 12.31 28.57 13.45
C HIS A 305 13.38 29.63 13.62
N LYS A 306 14.35 29.43 14.53
CA LYS A 306 15.51 30.34 14.71
C LYS A 306 16.38 30.44 13.46
N ALA A 307 16.42 29.40 12.64
CA ALA A 307 17.09 29.39 11.34
C ALA A 307 16.24 29.97 10.19
N GLY A 308 15.01 30.44 10.47
CA GLY A 308 14.11 31.09 9.50
C GLY A 308 13.10 30.17 8.82
N ASP A 309 13.02 28.89 9.19
CA ASP A 309 12.09 27.92 8.63
C ASP A 309 10.85 27.78 9.52
N GLU A 310 9.90 28.70 9.37
CA GLU A 310 8.65 28.75 10.17
C GLU A 310 7.62 27.68 9.77
N GLN A 311 7.87 26.92 8.69
CA GLN A 311 6.96 25.91 8.14
C GLN A 311 7.21 24.51 8.73
N VAL A 312 7.78 24.44 9.94
CA VAL A 312 7.96 23.21 10.71
C VAL A 312 7.14 23.32 11.98
N PHE A 313 6.25 22.36 12.25
CA PHE A 313 5.30 22.43 13.34
C PHE A 313 5.46 21.23 14.26
N LEU A 314 5.47 21.46 15.57
CA LEU A 314 5.37 20.38 16.54
C LEU A 314 3.91 19.94 16.65
N VAL A 315 3.67 18.64 16.52
CA VAL A 315 2.42 17.99 16.90
C VAL A 315 2.71 17.13 18.12
N ASN A 316 2.34 17.64 19.30
CA ASN A 316 2.47 16.89 20.54
C ASN A 316 1.29 15.91 20.67
N THR A 317 1.63 14.64 20.65
CA THR A 317 0.71 13.50 20.64
C THR A 317 0.55 12.86 22.02
N THR A 318 1.14 13.47 23.06
CA THR A 318 1.02 13.00 24.44
C THR A 318 -0.46 12.83 24.80
N GLY A 319 -0.84 11.61 25.20
CA GLY A 319 -2.21 11.27 25.59
C GLY A 319 -3.18 11.02 24.44
N TRP A 320 -2.71 10.89 23.19
CA TRP A 320 -3.57 10.54 22.05
C TRP A 320 -3.96 9.07 21.98
N VAL A 321 -3.11 8.18 22.51
CA VAL A 321 -3.36 6.75 22.60
C VAL A 321 -3.57 6.39 24.06
N THR A 322 -4.50 5.47 24.33
CA THR A 322 -4.73 4.87 25.64
C THR A 322 -4.55 3.35 25.60
N TRP A 323 -4.70 2.71 26.76
CA TRP A 323 -4.68 1.25 26.86
C TRP A 323 -5.81 0.61 26.04
N GLU A 324 -7.01 1.19 26.10
CA GLU A 324 -8.23 0.69 25.49
C GLU A 324 -8.18 0.75 23.95
N ASP A 325 -7.41 1.69 23.38
CA ASP A 325 -7.21 1.78 21.93
C ASP A 325 -6.44 0.58 21.36
N VAL A 326 -5.61 -0.08 22.19
CA VAL A 326 -4.75 -1.19 21.80
C VAL A 326 -5.29 -2.54 22.26
N PHE A 327 -5.87 -2.60 23.45
CA PHE A 327 -6.43 -3.81 24.05
C PHE A 327 -7.93 -3.61 24.31
N PRO A 328 -8.77 -3.60 23.26
CA PRO A 328 -10.22 -3.54 23.42
C PRO A 328 -10.74 -4.82 24.09
N GLU A 329 -11.73 -4.67 24.98
CA GLU A 329 -12.35 -5.78 25.75
C GLU A 329 -12.96 -6.90 24.89
#